data_AF-A0AAJ4AUJ2-F1
#
_entry.id   AF-A0AAJ4AUJ2-F1
#
_cell.length_a   1.000
_cell.length_b   1.000
_cell.length_c   1.000
_cell.angle_alpha   90.00
_cell.angle_beta   90.00
_cell.angle_gamma   90.00
#
_symmetry.space_group_name_H-M   'P 1'
#
loop_
_entity.id
_entity.type
_entity.pdbx_description
1 polymer ?
#
loop_
_entity_poly.entity_id
_entity_poly.type
_entity_poly.pdbx_seq_one_letter_code
_entity_poly.pdbx_strand_id
1 'polypeptide(L)' 'MQVIKYKGGMTMVDRSDAPDYQCKNCFKVWWRDDFEQSLFIACQNCHGQLRNITNDDPIEI' A
#
# COMPACT_ATOMS: atom_id res chain seq x y z
N MET A 1 -3.92 -14.11 -8.43
CA MET A 1 -4.96 -13.20 -7.88
C MET A 1 -5.09 -13.34 -6.36
N GLN A 2 -4.90 -12.25 -5.63
CA GLN A 2 -5.12 -12.13 -4.19
C GLN A 2 -6.01 -10.91 -3.88
N VAL A 3 -6.74 -10.95 -2.76
CA VAL A 3 -7.53 -9.82 -2.24
C VAL A 3 -6.91 -9.36 -0.93
N ILE A 4 -6.46 -8.11 -0.88
CA ILE A 4 -5.89 -7.49 0.31
C ILE A 4 -6.90 -6.49 0.85
N LYS A 5 -7.38 -6.72 2.07
CA LYS A 5 -8.31 -5.83 2.78
C LYS A 5 -7.53 -4.81 3.59
N TYR A 6 -8.09 -3.61 3.69
CA TYR A 6 -7.58 -2.54 4.53
C TYR A 6 -8.73 -1.63 4.97
N LYS A 7 -8.45 -0.73 5.90
CA LYS A 7 -9.44 0.19 6.47
C LYS A 7 -10.17 0.99 5.39
N GLY A 8 -11.47 0.71 5.25
CA GLY A 8 -12.34 1.37 4.28
C GLY A 8 -12.26 0.84 2.84
N GLY A 9 -11.58 -0.28 2.56
CA GLY A 9 -11.55 -0.83 1.21
C GLY A 9 -10.80 -2.16 1.04
N MET A 10 -10.61 -2.54 -0.23
CA MET A 10 -9.79 -3.68 -0.61
C MET A 10 -9.12 -3.42 -1.96
N THR A 11 -7.97 -4.03 -2.19
CA THR A 11 -7.32 -4.08 -3.50
C THR A 11 -7.26 -5.54 -3.98
N MET A 12 -7.48 -5.74 -5.28
CA MET A 12 -7.32 -7.03 -5.93
C MET A 12 -6.10 -6.94 -6.85
N VAL A 13 -5.15 -7.85 -6.71
CA VAL A 13 -3.90 -7.84 -7.48
C VAL A 13 -3.56 -9.22 -7.98
N ASP A 14 -2.83 -9.29 -9.10
CA ASP A 14 -2.30 -10.52 -9.64
C ASP A 14 -0.81 -10.70 -9.32
N ARG A 15 -0.52 -10.72 -8.03
CA ARG A 15 0.80 -11.00 -7.45
C ARG A 15 0.62 -11.79 -6.15
N SER A 16 1.69 -12.35 -5.59
CA SER A 16 1.61 -13.22 -4.40
C SER A 16 2.43 -12.72 -3.21
N ASP A 17 3.26 -11.70 -3.42
CA ASP A 17 4.06 -11.03 -2.40
C ASP A 17 3.23 -9.99 -1.61
N ALA A 18 3.71 -9.68 -0.40
CA ALA A 18 3.07 -8.74 0.51
C ALA A 18 3.40 -7.29 0.12
N PRO A 19 2.48 -6.33 0.35
CA PRO A 19 2.74 -4.91 0.11
C PRO A 19 3.76 -4.34 1.09
N ASP A 20 4.58 -3.41 0.62
CA ASP A 20 5.61 -2.73 1.42
C ASP A 20 5.06 -1.51 2.18
N TYR A 21 4.05 -0.84 1.62
CA TYR A 21 3.57 0.44 2.12
C TYR A 21 2.05 0.49 2.27
N GLN A 22 1.58 1.28 3.24
CA GLN A 22 0.18 1.67 3.38
C GLN A 22 0.06 3.20 3.39
N CYS A 23 -0.93 3.76 2.70
CA CYS A 23 -1.22 5.19 2.80
C CYS A 23 -1.85 5.53 4.16
N LYS A 24 -1.35 6.57 4.83
CA LYS A 24 -1.91 7.02 6.12
C LYS A 24 -3.30 7.66 6.02
N ASN A 25 -3.73 8.06 4.82
CA ASN A 25 -4.98 8.79 4.62
C ASN A 25 -6.10 7.91 4.03
N CYS A 26 -5.81 7.19 2.94
CA CYS A 26 -6.79 6.32 2.28
C CYS A 26 -6.60 4.83 2.55
N PHE A 27 -5.59 4.45 3.34
CA PHE A 27 -5.29 3.07 3.75
C PHE A 27 -4.98 2.07 2.62
N LYS A 28 -4.99 2.53 1.36
CA LYS A 28 -4.60 1.71 0.22
C LYS A 28 -3.13 1.29 0.33
N VAL A 29 -2.88 0.03 0.02
CA VAL A 29 -1.56 -0.60 0.03
C VAL A 29 -0.84 -0.44 -1.30
N TRP A 30 0.50 -0.43 -1.24
CA TRP A 30 1.39 -0.26 -2.38
C TRP A 30 2.65 -1.11 -2.21
N TRP A 31 3.29 -1.44 -3.32
CA TRP A 31 4.57 -2.14 -3.36
C TRP A 31 5.68 -1.17 -3.74
N ARG A 32 6.92 -1.55 -3.43
CA ARG A 32 8.09 -0.72 -3.74
C ARG A 32 8.30 -0.51 -5.24
N ASP A 33 7.99 -1.53 -6.04
CA ASP A 33 8.10 -1.49 -7.49
C ASP A 33 7.11 -0.51 -8.14
N ASP A 34 5.96 -0.22 -7.51
CA ASP A 34 5.01 0.82 -7.96
C ASP A 34 5.65 2.23 -8.05
N PHE A 35 6.81 2.44 -7.42
CA PHE A 35 7.47 3.74 -7.34
C PHE A 35 8.84 3.81 -8.02
N GLU A 36 9.30 2.78 -8.73
CA GLU A 36 10.65 2.76 -9.32
C GLU A 36 10.93 3.93 -10.26
N GLN A 37 9.90 4.44 -10.94
CA GLN A 37 10.00 5.58 -11.86
C GLN A 37 9.62 6.92 -11.21
N SER A 38 9.26 6.92 -9.93
CA SER A 38 8.82 8.11 -9.21
C SER A 38 9.98 8.79 -8.49
N LEU A 39 10.10 10.11 -8.64
CA LEU A 39 11.08 10.92 -7.89
C LEU A 39 10.78 10.99 -6.39
N PHE A 40 9.51 10.78 -6.02
CA PHE A 40 9.03 10.82 -4.63
C PHE A 40 8.09 9.64 -4.38
N ILE A 41 8.23 9.03 -3.21
CA ILE A 41 7.34 7.95 -2.76
C ILE A 41 6.15 8.60 -2.05
N ALA A 42 5.02 8.68 -2.76
CA ALA A 42 3.75 9.20 -2.25
C ALA A 42 2.59 8.36 -2.80
N CYS A 43 1.47 8.30 -2.08
CA CYS A 43 0.34 7.50 -2.51
C CYS A 43 -0.20 7.99 -3.87
N GLN A 44 -0.22 7.14 -4.90
CA GLN A 44 -0.71 7.52 -6.23
C GLN A 44 -2.24 7.71 -6.30
N ASN A 45 -2.98 7.33 -5.24
CA ASN A 45 -4.44 7.47 -5.19
C ASN A 45 -4.90 8.82 -4.59
N CYS A 46 -4.21 9.31 -3.56
CA CYS A 46 -4.62 10.54 -2.85
C CYS A 46 -3.46 11.49 -2.54
N HIS A 47 -2.27 11.22 -3.08
CA HIS A 47 -1.02 11.98 -2.87
C HIS A 47 -0.61 12.15 -1.40
N GLY A 48 -1.15 11.31 -0.51
CA GLY A 48 -0.83 11.31 0.92
C GLY A 48 0.47 10.59 1.25
N GLN A 49 0.94 10.78 2.49
CA GLN A 49 2.13 10.11 3.01
C GLN A 49 1.91 8.59 3.12
N LEU A 50 2.95 7.83 2.76
CA LEU A 50 3.02 6.39 2.93
C LEU A 50 3.74 6.04 4.24
N ARG A 51 3.32 4.96 4.90
CA ARG A 51 4.03 4.31 6.01
C ARG A 51 4.51 2.93 5.56
N ASN A 52 5.58 2.44 6.18
CA ASN A 52 6.04 1.07 5.97
C ASN A 52 5.09 0.09 6.67
N ILE A 53 4.80 -1.03 6.03
CA ILE A 53 4.12 -2.16 6.66
C ILE A 53 5.20 -3.05 7.28
N THR A 54 5.10 -3.30 8.58
CA THR A 54 6.01 -4.21 9.30
C THR A 54 5.19 -5.16 10.18
N ASN A 55 5.86 -6.12 10.82
CA ASN A 55 5.18 -7.02 11.77
C ASN A 55 4.63 -6.25 13.00
N ASP A 56 5.31 -5.18 13.42
CA ASP A 56 4.89 -4.35 14.55
C ASP A 56 3.83 -3.31 14.17
N ASP A 57 3.77 -2.94 12.88
CA ASP A 57 2.80 -2.00 12.33
C ASP A 57 2.14 -2.60 11.06
N PRO A 58 1.29 -3.63 11.21
CA PRO A 58 0.69 -4.36 10.11
C PRO A 58 -0.36 -3.51 9.38
N ILE A 59 -0.87 -3.99 8.24
CA ILE A 59 -1.95 -3.32 7.49
C ILE A 59 -3.13 -3.01 8.42
N GLU A 60 -3.55 -1.75 8.44
CA GLU A 60 -4.78 -1.36 9.14
C GLU A 60 -5.99 -1.88 8.36
N ILE A 61 -6.87 -2.63 9.03
CA ILE A 61 -8.09 -3.24 8.49
C ILE A 61 -9.34 -2.44 8.86
#